data_AF-A0AB34HB19-F1
#
_entry.id   AF-A0AB34HB19-F1
#
_cell.length_a   1.000
_cell.length_b   1.000
_cell.length_c   1.000
_cell.angle_alpha   90.00
_cell.angle_beta   90.00
_cell.angle_gamma   90.00
#
_symmetry.space_group_name_H-M   'P 1'
#
loop_
_entity.id
_entity.type
_entity.pdbx_description
1 polymer ?
#
loop_
_entity_poly.entity_id
_entity_poly.type
_entity_poly.pdbx_seq_one_letter_code
_entity_poly.pdbx_strand_id
1 'polypeptide(L)'
;MTGSSYHAFYCHGECPSPPPPPPADHLNSTNHEIVQTLVSSVNSKIPKACCVPTELRAISMLYLDENEKVVLKNYQDMVVEGCGCR
;
A
#
# COMPACT_ATOMS: atom_id res chain seq x y z
N MET A 1 20.53 8.51 18.99
CA MET A 1 20.27 8.01 17.63
C MET A 1 18.77 7.86 17.52
N THR A 2 18.13 8.53 16.54
CA THR A 2 16.65 8.58 16.43
C THR A 2 16.07 7.16 16.45
N GLY A 3 14.95 6.97 17.15
CA GLY A 3 14.49 5.71 17.75
C GLY A 3 14.58 4.47 16.87
N SER A 4 14.97 3.35 17.48
CA SER A 4 15.17 2.02 16.87
C SER A 4 13.90 1.34 16.35
N SER A 5 12.77 2.04 16.30
CA SER A 5 11.48 1.54 15.84
C SER A 5 10.63 2.67 15.25
N TYR A 6 9.80 2.34 14.26
CA TYR A 6 8.82 3.25 13.67
C TYR A 6 7.52 2.49 13.36
N HIS A 7 6.41 3.22 13.23
CA HIS A 7 5.12 2.64 12.86
C HIS A 7 5.00 2.57 11.34
N ALA A 8 5.30 1.40 10.76
CA ALA A 8 5.22 1.18 9.32
C ALA A 8 3.78 1.04 8.81
N PHE A 9 2.90 0.44 9.63
CA PHE A 9 1.57 -0.04 9.25
C PHE A 9 1.61 -1.06 8.08
N TYR A 10 0.46 -1.65 7.77
CA TYR A 10 0.32 -2.62 6.68
C TYR A 10 -1.13 -2.66 6.19
N CYS A 11 -1.32 -3.07 4.94
CA CYS A 11 -2.64 -3.27 4.35
C CYS A 11 -3.05 -4.74 4.45
N HIS A 12 -4.27 -4.98 4.88
CA HIS A 12 -4.87 -6.31 4.92
C HIS A 12 -6.39 -6.19 4.82
N GLY A 13 -7.04 -7.14 4.15
CA GLY A 13 -8.47 -7.17 3.94
C GLY A 13 -8.85 -7.73 2.58
N GLU A 14 -10.11 -8.14 2.43
CA GLU A 14 -10.65 -8.57 1.14
C GLU A 14 -11.15 -7.37 0.32
N CYS A 15 -10.90 -7.41 -0.98
CA CYS A 15 -11.48 -6.46 -1.92
C CYS A 15 -12.89 -6.92 -2.34
N PRO A 16 -13.95 -6.13 -2.06
CA PRO A 16 -15.31 -6.50 -2.39
C PRO A 16 -15.56 -6.52 -3.91
N SER A 17 -16.40 -7.46 -4.34
CA SER A 17 -16.87 -7.57 -5.72
C SER A 17 -18.40 -7.58 -5.73
N PRO A 18 -19.08 -6.63 -6.41
CA PRO A 18 -18.53 -5.52 -7.20
C PRO A 18 -17.94 -4.39 -6.34
N PRO A 19 -17.06 -3.51 -6.90
CA PRO A 19 -16.55 -2.35 -6.18
C PRO A 19 -17.72 -1.41 -5.79
N PRO A 20 -17.64 -0.72 -4.64
CA PRO A 20 -18.70 0.20 -4.21
C PRO A 20 -18.87 1.35 -5.22
N PRO A 21 -20.10 1.89 -5.37
CA PRO A 21 -20.34 3.02 -6.26
C PRO A 21 -19.59 4.28 -5.78
N PRO A 22 -19.07 5.13 -6.69
CA PRO A 22 -18.52 6.43 -6.30
C PRO A 22 -19.62 7.31 -5.66
N PRO A 23 -19.37 8.05 -4.56
CA PRO A 23 -18.09 8.34 -3.91
C PRO A 23 -18.03 7.67 -2.53
N ALA A 24 -17.61 6.41 -2.46
CA ALA A 24 -17.17 5.81 -1.21
C ALA A 24 -15.65 5.99 -1.16
N ASP A 25 -15.20 6.89 -0.29
CA ASP A 25 -13.84 7.33 -0.12
C ASP A 25 -12.81 6.17 -0.20
N HIS A 26 -11.68 6.41 -0.86
CA HIS A 26 -10.45 5.59 -0.89
C HIS A 26 -10.24 4.51 -1.96
N LEU A 27 -11.19 4.24 -2.86
CA LEU A 27 -10.95 3.28 -3.97
C LEU A 27 -10.72 4.01 -5.31
N ASN A 28 -9.49 4.48 -5.52
CA ASN A 28 -9.01 4.98 -6.83
C ASN A 28 -8.91 3.83 -7.84
N SER A 29 -10.04 3.23 -8.21
CA SER A 29 -10.04 1.96 -8.92
C SER A 29 -9.74 2.12 -10.40
N THR A 30 -8.71 1.43 -10.90
CA THR A 30 -8.34 1.49 -12.32
C THR A 30 -9.32 0.70 -13.19
N ASN A 31 -9.40 1.00 -14.49
CA ASN A 31 -10.18 0.18 -15.44
C ASN A 31 -9.79 -1.32 -15.36
N HIS A 32 -8.52 -1.60 -15.08
CA HIS A 32 -8.03 -2.96 -14.89
C HIS A 32 -8.67 -3.64 -13.67
N GLU A 33 -8.76 -2.95 -12.52
CA GLU A 33 -9.42 -3.49 -11.32
C GLU A 33 -10.91 -3.74 -11.51
N ILE A 34 -11.61 -2.84 -12.22
CA ILE A 34 -13.04 -3.02 -12.53
C ILE A 34 -13.22 -4.30 -13.36
N VAL A 35 -12.41 -4.48 -14.41
CA VAL A 35 -12.45 -5.68 -15.26
C VAL A 35 -12.05 -6.93 -14.48
N GLN A 36 -10.98 -6.90 -13.70
CA GLN A 36 -10.50 -8.05 -12.94
C GLN A 36 -11.51 -8.49 -11.89
N THR A 37 -12.12 -7.54 -11.18
CA THR A 37 -13.18 -7.81 -10.21
C THR A 37 -14.39 -8.46 -10.88
N LEU A 38 -14.85 -7.89 -12.01
CA LEU A 38 -15.95 -8.45 -12.78
C LEU A 38 -15.65 -9.87 -13.28
N VAL A 39 -14.46 -10.11 -13.85
CA VAL A 39 -14.09 -11.44 -14.36
C VAL A 39 -13.92 -12.44 -13.22
N SER A 40 -13.37 -12.03 -12.07
CA SER A 40 -13.26 -12.90 -10.88
C SER A 40 -14.62 -13.32 -10.31
N SER A 41 -15.65 -12.47 -10.49
CA SER A 41 -17.03 -12.77 -10.04
C SER A 41 -17.69 -13.89 -10.86
N VAL A 42 -17.28 -14.08 -12.12
CA VAL A 42 -17.81 -15.10 -13.02
C VAL A 42 -16.88 -16.31 -13.16
N ASN A 43 -15.59 -16.13 -12.92
CA ASN A 43 -14.56 -17.16 -13.04
C ASN A 43 -13.65 -17.18 -11.81
N SER A 44 -13.89 -18.12 -10.92
CA SER A 44 -13.14 -18.31 -9.67
C SER A 44 -11.66 -18.69 -9.87
N LYS A 45 -11.22 -18.97 -11.10
CA LYS A 45 -9.80 -19.16 -11.42
C LYS A 45 -9.03 -17.84 -11.52
N ILE A 46 -9.73 -16.71 -11.63
CA ILE A 46 -9.11 -15.39 -11.68
C ILE A 46 -9.03 -14.84 -10.25
N PRO A 47 -7.84 -14.44 -9.78
CA PRO A 47 -7.67 -13.90 -8.44
C PRO A 47 -8.38 -12.54 -8.31
N LYS A 48 -9.03 -12.32 -7.16
CA LYS A 48 -9.57 -11.01 -6.79
C LYS A 48 -8.43 -9.98 -6.67
N ALA A 49 -8.78 -8.70 -6.76
CA ALA A 49 -7.86 -7.61 -6.41
C ALA A 49 -7.34 -7.76 -4.97
N CYS A 50 -6.11 -7.34 -4.72
CA CYS A 50 -5.45 -7.38 -3.41
C CYS A 50 -5.49 -6.00 -2.73
N CYS A 51 -5.68 -5.99 -1.41
CA CYS A 51 -5.56 -4.79 -0.59
C CYS A 51 -4.07 -4.45 -0.37
N VAL A 52 -3.59 -3.38 -1.00
CA VAL A 52 -2.19 -2.96 -0.99
C VAL A 52 -2.05 -1.47 -0.65
N PRO A 53 -0.87 -1.01 -0.20
CA PRO A 53 -0.63 0.42 0.02
C PRO A 53 -0.79 1.21 -1.27
N THR A 54 -1.57 2.29 -1.22
CA THR A 54 -1.74 3.25 -2.32
C THR A 54 -1.19 4.62 -2.00
N GLU A 55 -1.02 4.93 -0.71
CA GLU A 55 -0.43 6.17 -0.21
C GLU A 55 0.64 5.83 0.83
N LEU A 56 1.86 6.31 0.59
CA LEU A 56 3.00 6.07 1.47
C LEU A 56 3.74 7.37 1.81
N ARG A 57 4.35 7.40 3.01
CA ARG A 57 5.16 8.52 3.50
C ARG A 57 6.59 8.10 3.77
N ALA A 58 7.49 9.06 3.60
CA ALA A 58 8.91 8.90 3.91
C ALA A 58 9.22 9.05 5.42
N ILE A 59 10.31 8.43 5.86
CA ILE A 59 10.89 8.64 7.20
C ILE A 59 12.36 9.07 7.11
N SER A 60 12.80 9.89 8.07
CA SER A 60 14.19 10.28 8.22
C SER A 60 14.91 9.33 9.18
N MET A 61 15.98 8.68 8.72
CA MET A 61 16.77 7.74 9.49
C MET A 61 18.20 8.21 9.62
N LEU A 62 18.74 8.12 10.83
CA LEU A 62 20.15 8.37 11.13
C LEU A 62 20.84 7.03 11.40
N TYR A 63 21.84 6.67 10.62
CA TYR A 63 22.57 5.40 10.75
C TYR A 63 24.07 5.59 10.47
N LEU A 64 24.88 4.59 10.82
CA LEU A 64 26.29 4.52 10.45
C LEU A 64 26.41 3.74 9.13
N ASP A 65 27.08 4.32 8.14
CA ASP A 65 27.39 3.64 6.89
C ASP A 65 28.57 2.65 7.05
N GLU A 66 28.96 2.00 5.95
CA GLU A 66 30.05 1.02 5.91
C GLU A 66 31.43 1.61 6.29
N ASN A 67 31.56 2.94 6.31
CA ASN A 67 32.76 3.66 6.69
C ASN A 67 32.66 4.30 8.09
N GLU A 68 31.71 3.83 8.91
CA GLU A 68 31.43 4.33 10.26
C GLU A 68 31.08 5.83 10.30
N LYS A 69 30.59 6.37 9.18
CA LYS A 69 30.16 7.76 9.11
C LYS A 69 28.67 7.87 9.44
N VAL A 70 28.33 8.89 10.22
CA VAL A 70 26.93 9.23 10.53
C VAL A 70 26.27 9.81 9.29
N VAL A 71 25.22 9.14 8.80
CA VAL A 71 24.42 9.55 7.63
C VAL A 71 22.98 9.77 8.05
N LEU A 72 22.43 10.93 7.68
CA LEU A 72 20.99 11.22 7.74
C LEU A 72 20.40 11.01 6.34
N LYS A 73 19.41 10.12 6.22
CA LYS A 73 18.76 9.83 4.94
C LYS A 73 17.24 9.77 5.08
N ASN A 74 16.55 10.32 4.09
CA ASN A 74 15.10 10.16 3.94
C ASN A 74 14.81 8.92 3.08
N TYR A 75 14.19 7.92 3.68
CA TYR A 75 13.74 6.71 3.00
C TYR A 75 12.28 6.89 2.58
N GLN A 76 12.02 6.84 1.28
CA GLN A 76 10.66 6.91 0.72
C GLN A 76 9.94 5.58 0.90
N ASP A 77 8.60 5.62 0.81
CA ASP A 77 7.72 4.45 0.82
C ASP A 77 7.85 3.55 2.06
N MET A 78 8.08 4.15 3.23
CA MET A 78 8.34 3.41 4.47
C MET A 78 7.13 3.26 5.38
N VAL A 79 6.17 4.19 5.33
CA VAL A 79 4.97 4.22 6.19
C VAL A 79 3.74 4.22 5.32
N VAL A 80 2.82 3.27 5.56
CA VAL A 80 1.52 3.23 4.89
C VAL A 80 0.61 4.29 5.50
N GLU A 81 0.12 5.21 4.67
CA GLU A 81 -0.88 6.22 5.05
C GLU A 81 -2.27 5.84 4.53
N GLY A 82 -2.35 5.07 3.43
CA GLY A 82 -3.62 4.65 2.82
C GLY A 82 -3.50 3.33 2.05
N CYS A 83 -4.58 2.54 2.09
CA CYS A 83 -4.72 1.26 1.41
C CYS A 83 -5.80 1.33 0.33
N GLY A 84 -5.66 0.54 -0.73
CA GLY A 84 -6.65 0.37 -1.77
C GLY A 84 -6.55 -1.00 -2.45
N CYS A 85 -7.54 -1.31 -3.28
CA CYS A 85 -7.55 -2.55 -4.06
C CYS A 85 -6.76 -2.36 -5.37
N ARG A 86 -5.93 -3.33 -5.73
CA ARG A 86 -5.15 -3.39 -6.99
C ARG A 86 -5.15 -4.79 -7.58
#